data_AF-A0A969ILZ7-F1
#
_entry.id   AF-A0A969ILZ7-F1
#
_cell.length_a   1.000
_cell.length_b   1.000
_cell.length_c   1.000
_cell.angle_alpha   90.00
_cell.angle_beta   90.00
_cell.angle_gamma   90.00
#
_symmetry.space_group_name_H-M   'P 1'
#
loop_
_entity.id
_entity.type
_entity.pdbx_description
1 polymer ?
#
loop_
_entity_poly.entity_id
_entity_poly.type
_entity_poly.pdbx_seq_one_letter_code
_entity_poly.pdbx_strand_id
1 'polypeptide(L)'
;MPALEHALLQLRDRAVLLRVDRLIVRAIGLIFGALPAVFSGMPAGSIVGGLFFFLAFIAALTSSISLLMVVTAVGEEQLKMNKVVAPVIFGVAAWAIGAWAIYDPNGGSWLDFFSGSVVLPLGGLLVAILAGWVAPRAVMRNELPNASDAMFRFWRLMIRYVAPIAVFLILILGIDAKFNFGLNAMLAGG
;
A
#
# COMPACT_ATOMS: atom_id res chain seq x y z
N MET A 1 18.70 8.23 -40.70
CA MET A 1 18.52 7.25 -39.61
C MET A 1 18.21 7.83 -38.22
N PRO A 2 18.69 9.02 -37.78
CA PRO A 2 18.47 9.49 -36.40
C PRO A 2 17.01 9.90 -36.08
N ALA A 3 16.22 10.29 -37.09
CA ALA A 3 14.82 10.71 -36.89
C ALA A 3 13.87 9.56 -36.49
N LEU A 4 14.17 8.33 -36.92
CA LEU A 4 13.36 7.14 -36.59
C LEU A 4 13.63 6.66 -35.16
N GLU A 5 14.87 6.81 -34.68
CA GLU A 5 15.27 6.43 -33.33
C GLU A 5 14.63 7.34 -32.27
N HIS A 6 14.58 8.66 -32.52
CA HIS A 6 13.88 9.60 -31.65
C HIS A 6 12.36 9.37 -31.59
N ALA A 7 11.74 8.97 -32.71
CA ALA A 7 10.31 8.63 -32.74
C ALA A 7 10.01 7.34 -31.96
N LEU A 8 10.89 6.34 -32.04
CA LEU A 8 10.77 5.09 -31.27
C LEU A 8 10.97 5.29 -29.77
N LEU A 9 11.88 6.18 -29.37
CA LEU A 9 12.08 6.57 -27.98
C LEU A 9 10.84 7.29 -27.41
N GLN A 10 10.24 8.21 -28.15
CA GLN A 10 8.98 8.86 -27.75
C GLN A 10 7.81 7.88 -27.63
N LEU A 11 7.72 6.89 -28.51
CA LEU A 11 6.69 5.86 -28.45
C LEU A 11 6.92 4.88 -27.30
N ARG A 12 8.17 4.55 -26.99
CA ARG A 12 8.54 3.72 -25.84
C ARG A 12 8.16 4.41 -24.53
N ASP A 13 8.48 5.69 -24.37
CA ASP A 13 8.18 6.45 -23.16
C ASP A 13 6.67 6.65 -22.97
N ARG A 14 5.94 6.93 -24.06
CA ARG A 14 4.46 6.96 -24.02
C ARG A 14 3.86 5.59 -23.73
N ALA A 15 4.43 4.50 -24.24
CA ALA A 15 3.94 3.15 -23.97
C ALA A 15 4.18 2.71 -22.51
N VAL A 16 5.27 3.17 -21.89
CA VAL A 16 5.58 2.92 -20.47
C VAL A 16 4.64 3.71 -19.57
N LEU A 17 4.43 5.00 -19.83
CA LEU A 17 3.48 5.83 -19.08
C LEU A 17 2.04 5.30 -19.21
N LEU A 18 1.63 4.90 -20.42
CA LEU A 18 0.33 4.25 -20.64
C LEU A 18 0.22 2.87 -19.98
N ARG A 19 1.31 2.18 -19.65
CA ARG A 19 1.27 0.90 -18.92
C ARG A 19 1.04 1.13 -17.43
N VAL A 20 1.68 2.13 -16.83
CA VAL A 20 1.53 2.46 -15.39
C VAL A 20 0.11 2.95 -15.08
N ASP A 21 -0.44 3.85 -15.90
CA ASP A 21 -1.83 4.31 -15.75
C ASP A 21 -2.84 3.16 -15.95
N ARG A 22 -2.53 2.22 -16.84
CA ARG A 22 -3.34 1.01 -17.04
C ARG A 22 -3.31 0.05 -15.85
N LEU A 23 -2.29 0.05 -14.98
CA LEU A 23 -2.22 -0.88 -13.85
C LEU A 23 -3.20 -0.51 -12.72
N ILE A 24 -3.38 0.78 -12.44
CA ILE A 24 -4.37 1.27 -11.45
C ILE A 24 -5.79 1.12 -11.99
N VAL A 25 -5.99 1.44 -13.29
CA VAL A 25 -7.26 1.20 -13.99
C VAL A 25 -7.60 -0.29 -14.06
N ARG A 26 -6.61 -1.19 -14.09
CA ARG A 26 -6.83 -2.63 -14.11
C ARG A 26 -7.39 -3.16 -12.79
N ALA A 27 -6.93 -2.72 -11.63
CA ALA A 27 -7.45 -3.27 -10.36
C ALA A 27 -8.94 -2.94 -10.17
N ILE A 28 -9.31 -1.67 -10.34
CA ILE A 28 -10.70 -1.21 -10.24
C ILE A 28 -11.51 -1.76 -11.43
N GLY A 29 -10.96 -1.74 -12.64
CA GLY A 29 -11.61 -2.28 -13.84
C GLY A 29 -11.79 -3.80 -13.84
N LEU A 30 -10.97 -4.55 -13.10
CA LEU A 30 -11.12 -6.00 -12.91
C LEU A 30 -12.32 -6.28 -12.00
N ILE A 31 -12.39 -5.62 -10.85
CA ILE A 31 -13.44 -5.90 -9.86
C ILE A 31 -14.79 -5.33 -10.30
N PHE A 32 -14.82 -4.15 -10.91
CA PHE A 32 -16.07 -3.47 -11.29
C PHE A 32 -16.41 -3.54 -12.78
N GLY A 33 -15.51 -4.08 -13.61
CA GLY A 33 -15.77 -4.31 -15.04
C GLY A 33 -15.75 -5.80 -15.37
N ALA A 34 -14.59 -6.45 -15.22
CA ALA A 34 -14.41 -7.82 -15.64
C ALA A 34 -15.25 -8.83 -14.83
N LEU A 35 -15.30 -8.70 -13.50
CA LEU A 35 -16.08 -9.63 -12.65
C LEU A 35 -17.59 -9.54 -12.91
N PRO A 36 -18.24 -8.36 -12.98
CA PRO A 36 -19.64 -8.26 -13.37
C PRO A 36 -19.93 -8.85 -14.76
N ALA A 37 -19.02 -8.67 -15.72
CA ALA A 37 -19.14 -9.24 -17.06
C ALA A 37 -19.05 -10.77 -17.06
N VAL A 38 -18.28 -11.36 -16.13
CA VAL A 38 -18.24 -12.81 -15.92
C VAL A 38 -19.54 -13.30 -15.28
N PHE A 39 -20.07 -12.59 -14.30
CA PHE A 39 -21.32 -12.96 -13.65
C PHE A 39 -22.52 -12.90 -14.60
N SER A 40 -22.57 -11.94 -15.54
CA SER A 40 -23.67 -11.85 -16.51
C SER A 40 -23.77 -13.05 -17.46
N GLY A 41 -22.66 -13.77 -17.68
CA GLY A 41 -22.63 -15.02 -18.44
C GLY A 41 -23.05 -16.26 -17.65
N MET A 42 -23.27 -16.15 -16.33
CA MET A 42 -23.64 -17.28 -15.47
C MET A 42 -25.16 -17.38 -15.28
N PRO A 43 -25.72 -18.59 -15.20
CA PRO A 43 -27.08 -18.79 -14.68
C PRO A 43 -27.18 -18.20 -13.26
N ALA A 44 -28.21 -17.39 -13.01
CA ALA A 44 -28.38 -16.64 -11.75
C ALA A 44 -27.23 -15.66 -11.40
N GLY A 45 -26.52 -15.14 -12.41
CA GLY A 45 -25.41 -14.21 -12.26
C GLY A 45 -25.66 -12.97 -11.39
N SER A 46 -26.88 -12.42 -11.42
CA SER A 46 -27.26 -11.28 -10.59
C SER A 46 -27.22 -11.60 -9.09
N ILE A 47 -27.62 -12.81 -8.69
CA ILE A 47 -27.58 -13.27 -7.30
C ILE A 47 -26.13 -13.49 -6.86
N VAL A 48 -25.34 -14.16 -7.69
CA VAL A 48 -23.92 -14.43 -7.41
C VAL A 48 -23.12 -13.13 -7.31
N GLY A 49 -23.31 -12.21 -8.26
CA GLY A 49 -22.68 -10.89 -8.23
C GLY A 49 -23.11 -10.06 -7.03
N GLY A 50 -24.41 -10.07 -6.70
CA GLY A 50 -24.94 -9.37 -5.51
C GLY A 50 -24.31 -9.88 -4.22
N LEU A 51 -24.20 -11.20 -4.05
CA LEU A 51 -23.57 -11.80 -2.87
C LEU A 51 -22.06 -11.50 -2.81
N PHE A 52 -21.37 -11.54 -3.95
CA PHE A 52 -19.95 -11.20 -4.04
C PHE A 52 -19.68 -9.76 -3.57
N PHE A 53 -20.39 -8.77 -4.10
CA PHE A 53 -20.21 -7.38 -3.70
C PHE A 53 -20.67 -7.11 -2.27
N PHE A 54 -21.68 -7.82 -1.78
CA PHE A 54 -22.09 -7.75 -0.38
C PHE A 54 -20.98 -8.25 0.57
N LEU A 55 -20.36 -9.39 0.25
CA LEU A 55 -19.22 -9.89 1.01
C LEU A 55 -18.01 -8.95 0.91
N ALA A 56 -17.73 -8.41 -0.27
CA ALA A 56 -16.67 -7.42 -0.46
C ALA A 56 -16.91 -6.14 0.36
N PHE A 57 -18.17 -5.70 0.47
CA PHE A 57 -18.56 -4.58 1.33
C PHE A 57 -18.28 -4.85 2.81
N ILE A 58 -18.64 -6.03 3.32
CA ILE A 58 -18.32 -6.42 4.70
C ILE A 58 -16.80 -6.50 4.93
N ALA A 59 -16.05 -7.03 3.95
CA ALA A 59 -14.58 -7.07 4.01
C ALA A 59 -13.95 -5.65 4.04
N ALA A 60 -14.48 -4.72 3.25
CA ALA A 60 -14.06 -3.32 3.28
C ALA A 60 -14.43 -2.61 4.60
N LEU A 61 -15.61 -2.92 5.16
CA LEU A 61 -16.08 -2.35 6.42
C LEU A 61 -15.19 -2.79 7.60
N THR A 62 -14.87 -4.07 7.70
CA THR A 62 -14.00 -4.61 8.77
C THR A 62 -12.58 -4.05 8.70
N SER A 63 -12.02 -3.90 7.49
CA SER A 63 -10.72 -3.26 7.29
C SER A 63 -10.73 -1.78 7.71
N SER A 64 -11.78 -1.04 7.33
CA SER A 64 -11.95 0.37 7.72
C SER A 64 -12.04 0.55 9.23
N ILE A 65 -12.78 -0.33 9.92
CA ILE A 65 -12.89 -0.30 11.39
C ILE A 65 -11.53 -0.56 12.05
N SER A 66 -10.76 -1.54 11.56
CA SER A 66 -9.41 -1.83 12.09
C SER A 66 -8.47 -0.63 11.96
N LEU A 67 -8.49 0.07 10.84
CA LEU A 67 -7.65 1.24 10.63
C LEU A 67 -8.07 2.43 11.52
N LEU A 68 -9.37 2.67 11.66
CA LEU A 68 -9.87 3.74 12.52
C LEU A 68 -9.49 3.49 13.98
N MET A 69 -9.61 2.25 14.48
CA MET A 69 -9.25 1.89 15.86
C MET A 69 -7.78 2.18 16.19
N VAL A 70 -6.87 1.97 15.23
CA VAL A 70 -5.43 2.24 15.42
C VAL A 70 -5.19 3.75 15.63
N VAL A 71 -5.80 4.59 14.80
CA VAL A 71 -5.63 6.05 14.89
C VAL A 71 -6.32 6.61 16.14
N THR A 72 -7.47 6.04 16.53
CA THR A 72 -8.18 6.47 17.75
C THR A 72 -7.40 6.12 19.00
N ALA A 73 -6.77 4.94 19.05
CA ALA A 73 -5.91 4.56 20.17
C ALA A 73 -4.77 5.56 20.36
N VAL A 74 -4.13 5.99 19.27
CA VAL A 74 -3.11 7.04 19.29
C VAL A 74 -3.67 8.36 19.82
N GLY A 75 -4.87 8.78 19.39
CA GLY A 75 -5.51 10.00 19.91
C GLY A 75 -5.91 9.91 21.38
N GLU A 76 -6.34 8.74 21.86
CA GLU A 76 -6.64 8.51 23.28
C GLU A 76 -5.37 8.56 24.13
N GLU A 77 -4.31 7.88 23.71
CA GLU A 77 -3.07 7.74 24.48
C GLU A 77 -2.19 9.00 24.45
N GLN A 78 -2.01 9.59 23.26
CA GLN A 78 -1.09 10.71 23.07
C GLN A 78 -1.77 12.07 23.23
N LEU A 79 -3.02 12.19 22.76
CA LEU A 79 -3.78 13.46 22.80
C LEU A 79 -4.80 13.52 23.94
N LYS A 80 -4.90 12.46 24.78
CA LYS A 80 -5.82 12.36 25.93
C LYS A 80 -7.29 12.62 25.56
N MET A 81 -7.67 12.25 24.34
CA MET A 81 -9.03 12.43 23.84
C MET A 81 -9.99 11.43 24.49
N ASN A 82 -11.27 11.78 24.57
CA ASN A 82 -12.31 10.86 25.04
C ASN A 82 -12.56 9.74 24.01
N LYS A 83 -12.76 8.51 24.49
CA LYS A 83 -13.03 7.30 23.71
C LYS A 83 -14.19 7.39 22.72
N VAL A 84 -15.14 8.29 22.98
CA VAL A 84 -16.27 8.53 22.08
C VAL A 84 -15.96 9.64 21.06
N VAL A 85 -15.14 10.62 21.44
CA VAL A 85 -14.87 11.81 20.63
C VAL A 85 -13.76 11.55 19.60
N ALA A 86 -12.72 10.80 19.98
CA ALA A 86 -11.62 10.42 19.09
C ALA A 86 -12.09 9.73 17.79
N PRO A 87 -12.90 8.65 17.81
CA PRO A 87 -13.36 7.99 16.59
C PRO A 87 -14.21 8.89 15.69
N VAL A 88 -15.01 9.77 16.28
CA VAL A 88 -15.85 10.71 15.50
C VAL A 88 -14.97 11.72 14.77
N ILE A 89 -13.98 12.30 15.46
CA ILE A 89 -13.08 13.31 14.86
C ILE A 89 -12.24 12.69 13.75
N PHE A 90 -11.57 11.56 14.00
CA PHE A 90 -10.75 10.91 12.98
C PHE A 90 -11.59 10.34 11.83
N GLY A 91 -12.80 9.86 12.11
CA GLY A 91 -13.74 9.40 11.09
C GLY A 91 -14.19 10.53 10.17
N VAL A 92 -14.58 11.69 10.73
CA VAL A 92 -14.95 12.88 9.95
C VAL A 92 -13.76 13.41 9.15
N ALA A 93 -12.56 13.42 9.73
CA ALA A 93 -11.34 13.82 9.03
C ALA A 93 -11.04 12.88 7.84
N ALA A 94 -11.10 11.56 8.05
CA ALA A 94 -10.92 10.57 6.99
C ALA A 94 -11.97 10.73 5.88
N TRP A 95 -13.23 10.96 6.26
CA TRP A 95 -14.30 11.24 5.30
C TRP A 95 -14.04 12.50 4.48
N ALA A 96 -13.62 13.59 5.10
CA ALA A 96 -13.31 14.86 4.41
C ALA A 96 -12.15 14.71 3.42
N ILE A 97 -11.09 13.99 3.82
CA ILE A 97 -9.94 13.68 2.94
C ILE A 97 -10.40 12.82 1.76
N GLY A 98 -11.23 11.79 2.01
CA GLY A 98 -11.80 10.95 0.96
C GLY A 98 -12.70 11.74 -0.01
N ALA A 99 -13.53 12.65 0.50
CA ALA A 99 -14.38 13.52 -0.32
C ALA A 99 -13.54 14.44 -1.21
N TRP A 100 -12.47 15.03 -0.68
CA TRP A 100 -11.51 15.80 -1.46
C TRP A 100 -10.85 14.95 -2.55
N ALA A 101 -10.46 13.72 -2.24
CA ALA A 101 -9.80 12.83 -3.18
C ALA A 101 -10.67 12.39 -4.36
N ILE A 102 -12.00 12.38 -4.18
CA ILE A 102 -12.97 12.12 -5.25
C ILE A 102 -13.17 13.37 -6.12
N TYR A 103 -13.12 14.56 -5.51
CA TYR A 103 -13.32 15.83 -6.22
C TYR A 103 -12.11 16.23 -7.07
N ASP A 104 -10.90 16.05 -6.55
CA ASP A 104 -9.66 16.35 -7.29
C ASP A 104 -9.31 15.17 -8.23
N PRO A 105 -9.13 15.40 -9.55
CA PRO A 105 -8.78 14.34 -10.50
C PRO A 105 -7.51 13.55 -10.15
N ASN A 106 -6.58 14.16 -9.41
CA ASN A 106 -5.34 13.54 -8.94
C ASN A 106 -5.37 13.19 -7.44
N GLY A 107 -6.43 13.55 -6.71
CA GLY A 107 -6.50 13.42 -5.26
C GLY A 107 -6.29 11.99 -4.79
N GLY A 108 -7.01 11.02 -5.38
CA GLY A 108 -6.80 9.59 -5.11
C GLY A 108 -5.37 9.12 -5.39
N SER A 109 -4.79 9.50 -6.54
CA SER A 109 -3.41 9.15 -6.89
C SER A 109 -2.37 9.75 -5.94
N TRP A 110 -2.63 10.93 -5.39
CA TRP A 110 -1.77 11.57 -4.39
C TRP A 110 -1.87 10.88 -3.03
N LEU A 111 -3.08 10.55 -2.59
CA LEU A 111 -3.28 9.81 -1.34
C LEU A 111 -2.65 8.41 -1.40
N ASP A 112 -2.83 7.70 -2.51
CA ASP A 112 -2.23 6.38 -2.71
C ASP A 112 -0.70 6.46 -2.73
N PHE A 113 -0.14 7.47 -3.39
CA PHE A 113 1.31 7.68 -3.40
C PHE A 113 1.85 8.00 -2.01
N PHE A 114 1.24 8.97 -1.33
CA PHE A 114 1.72 9.41 -0.01
C PHE A 114 1.57 8.30 1.03
N SER A 115 0.40 7.68 1.12
CA SER A 115 0.13 6.62 2.10
C SER A 115 0.85 5.32 1.73
N GLY A 116 0.59 4.81 0.53
CA GLY A 116 1.01 3.48 0.09
C GLY A 116 2.48 3.38 -0.28
N SER A 117 3.02 4.37 -0.98
CA SER A 117 4.39 4.30 -1.52
C SER A 117 5.42 4.99 -0.63
N VAL A 118 5.01 5.92 0.24
CA VAL A 118 5.94 6.68 1.09
C VAL A 118 5.77 6.33 2.57
N VAL A 119 4.60 6.62 3.16
CA VAL A 119 4.38 6.49 4.61
C VAL A 119 4.49 5.04 5.08
N LEU A 120 3.86 4.09 4.38
CA LEU A 120 3.92 2.67 4.74
C LEU A 120 5.35 2.09 4.68
N PRO A 121 6.10 2.21 3.57
CA PRO A 121 7.49 1.75 3.54
C PRO A 121 8.40 2.49 4.52
N LEU A 122 8.22 3.80 4.70
CA LEU A 122 9.01 4.58 5.65
C LEU A 122 8.77 4.11 7.10
N GLY A 123 7.51 3.91 7.47
CA GLY A 123 7.14 3.34 8.77
C GLY A 123 7.73 1.94 8.96
N GLY A 124 7.64 1.08 7.95
CA GLY A 124 8.26 -0.25 7.96
C GLY A 124 9.79 -0.19 8.11
N LEU A 125 10.45 0.77 7.45
CA LEU A 125 11.91 0.96 7.54
C LEU A 125 12.32 1.41 8.95
N LEU A 126 11.59 2.37 9.53
CA LEU A 126 11.82 2.82 10.90
C LEU A 126 11.64 1.67 11.89
N VAL A 127 10.57 0.88 11.76
CA VAL A 127 10.33 -0.29 12.60
C VAL A 127 11.45 -1.33 12.42
N ALA A 128 11.89 -1.61 11.19
CA ALA A 128 12.96 -2.56 10.92
C ALA A 128 14.31 -2.10 11.50
N ILE A 129 14.63 -0.81 11.42
CA ILE A 129 15.85 -0.24 12.02
C ILE A 129 15.75 -0.30 13.56
N LEU A 130 14.62 0.10 14.13
CA LEU A 130 14.40 0.05 15.58
C LEU A 130 14.51 -1.39 16.10
N ALA A 131 13.84 -2.35 15.48
CA ALA A 131 13.89 -3.75 15.87
C ALA A 131 15.28 -4.39 15.62
N GLY A 132 15.93 -4.09 14.50
CA GLY A 132 17.20 -4.70 14.12
C GLY A 132 18.41 -4.17 14.90
N TRP A 133 18.43 -2.86 15.18
CA TRP A 133 19.61 -2.14 15.67
C TRP A 133 19.44 -1.49 17.03
N VAL A 134 18.26 -0.96 17.36
CA VAL A 134 18.03 -0.21 18.61
C VAL A 134 17.50 -1.10 19.75
N ALA A 135 16.64 -2.07 19.42
CA ALA A 135 16.00 -2.92 20.41
C ALA A 135 17.00 -3.85 21.14
N PRO A 136 16.96 -3.90 22.49
CA PRO A 136 17.82 -4.80 23.25
C PRO A 136 17.56 -6.28 22.92
N ARG A 137 18.63 -7.06 22.85
CA ARG A 137 18.56 -8.51 22.55
C ARG A 137 17.64 -9.26 23.50
N ALA A 138 17.67 -8.89 24.78
CA ALA A 138 16.88 -9.53 25.83
C ALA A 138 15.37 -9.34 25.62
N VAL A 139 14.94 -8.14 25.25
CA VAL A 139 13.53 -7.83 24.96
C VAL A 139 13.05 -8.68 23.77
N MET A 140 13.80 -8.68 22.66
CA MET A 140 13.42 -9.46 21.48
C MET A 140 13.44 -10.98 21.71
N ARG A 141 14.31 -11.48 22.60
CA ARG A 141 14.34 -12.90 22.93
C ARG A 141 13.11 -13.32 23.75
N ASN A 142 12.62 -12.43 24.61
CA ASN A 142 11.40 -12.66 25.41
C ASN A 142 10.13 -12.68 24.56
N GLU A 143 10.10 -11.93 23.45
CA GLU A 143 9.00 -11.96 22.46
C GLU A 143 8.97 -13.25 21.64
N LEU A 144 10.10 -13.97 21.55
CA LEU A 144 10.24 -15.24 20.84
C LEU A 144 10.72 -16.35 21.79
N PRO A 145 9.94 -16.68 22.84
CA PRO A 145 10.39 -17.59 23.89
C PRO A 145 10.55 -19.02 23.37
N ASN A 146 9.74 -19.42 22.39
CA ASN A 146 9.71 -20.79 21.84
C ASN A 146 10.70 -21.01 20.67
N ALA A 147 11.41 -19.98 20.21
CA ALA A 147 12.36 -20.12 19.10
C ALA A 147 13.67 -20.76 19.58
N SER A 148 14.27 -21.66 18.80
CA SER A 148 15.63 -22.14 19.07
C SER A 148 16.66 -21.02 18.89
N ASP A 149 17.82 -21.11 19.55
CA ASP A 149 18.85 -20.06 19.46
C ASP A 149 19.36 -19.84 18.03
N ALA A 150 19.41 -20.90 17.21
CA ALA A 150 19.77 -20.80 15.79
C ALA A 150 18.70 -20.05 14.99
N MET A 151 17.41 -20.36 15.23
CA MET A 151 16.29 -19.68 14.58
C MET A 151 16.24 -18.20 14.96
N PHE A 152 16.44 -17.88 16.24
CA PHE A 152 16.48 -16.49 16.72
C PHE A 152 17.63 -15.70 16.09
N ARG A 153 18.83 -16.29 15.97
CA ARG A 153 19.97 -15.65 15.27
C ARG A 153 19.66 -15.40 13.80
N PHE A 154 19.07 -16.37 13.11
CA PHE A 154 18.69 -16.25 11.69
C PHE A 154 17.62 -15.17 11.47
N TRP A 155 16.52 -15.25 12.21
CA TRP A 155 15.44 -14.25 12.18
C TRP A 155 15.97 -12.84 12.43
N ARG A 156 16.86 -12.69 13.41
CA ARG A 156 17.46 -11.39 13.71
C ARG A 156 18.36 -10.89 12.59
N LEU A 157 19.11 -11.76 11.92
CA LEU A 157 19.94 -11.39 10.77
C LEU A 157 19.04 -10.89 9.63
N MET A 158 17.91 -11.55 9.40
CA MET A 158 16.91 -11.11 8.41
C MET A 158 16.36 -9.72 8.75
N ILE A 159 15.94 -9.48 10.00
CA ILE A 159 15.40 -8.17 10.40
C ILE A 159 16.46 -7.08 10.41
N ARG A 160 17.73 -7.41 10.72
CA ARG A 160 18.80 -6.42 10.81
C ARG A 160 19.33 -5.98 9.45
N TYR A 161 19.34 -6.87 8.46
CA TYR A 161 19.95 -6.62 7.16
C TYR A 161 18.98 -6.75 5.98
N VAL A 162 18.24 -7.85 5.89
CA VAL A 162 17.38 -8.12 4.73
C VAL A 162 16.17 -7.20 4.70
N ALA A 163 15.44 -7.07 5.82
CA ALA A 163 14.23 -6.26 5.89
C ALA A 163 14.50 -4.76 5.62
N PRO A 164 15.51 -4.09 6.22
CA PRO A 164 15.79 -2.69 5.94
C PRO A 164 16.20 -2.46 4.48
N ILE A 165 17.02 -3.34 3.90
CA ILE A 165 17.44 -3.24 2.50
C ILE A 165 16.24 -3.40 1.56
N ALA A 166 15.41 -4.43 1.77
CA ALA A 166 14.24 -4.68 0.94
C ALA A 166 13.23 -3.51 1.00
N VAL A 167 12.93 -3.02 2.21
CA VAL A 167 12.00 -1.89 2.38
C VAL A 167 12.57 -0.60 1.81
N PHE A 168 13.87 -0.36 1.96
CA PHE A 168 14.54 0.79 1.35
C PHE A 168 14.47 0.75 -0.19
N LEU A 169 14.67 -0.43 -0.80
CA LEU A 169 14.49 -0.60 -2.24
C LEU A 169 13.04 -0.34 -2.66
N ILE A 170 12.06 -0.86 -1.93
CA ILE A 170 10.63 -0.63 -2.20
C ILE A 170 10.30 0.87 -2.14
N LEU A 171 10.84 1.60 -1.16
CA LEU A 171 10.64 3.04 -1.04
C LEU A 171 11.22 3.79 -2.25
N ILE A 172 12.43 3.45 -2.69
CA ILE A 172 13.03 4.06 -3.89
C ILE A 172 12.19 3.74 -5.14
N LEU A 173 11.79 2.49 -5.33
CA LEU A 173 10.98 2.06 -6.47
C LEU A 173 9.61 2.75 -6.48
N GLY A 174 9.00 2.93 -5.31
CA GLY A 174 7.73 3.64 -5.16
C GLY A 174 7.81 5.12 -5.53
N ILE A 175 8.91 5.79 -5.16
CA ILE A 175 9.18 7.18 -5.54
C ILE A 175 9.48 7.27 -7.05
N ASP A 176 10.32 6.37 -7.58
CA ASP A 176 10.63 6.32 -9.01
C ASP A 176 9.38 6.09 -9.85
N ALA A 177 8.42 5.28 -9.39
CA ALA A 177 7.18 5.04 -10.11
C ALA A 177 6.33 6.32 -10.31
N LYS A 178 6.38 7.28 -9.37
CA LYS A 178 5.62 8.53 -9.48
C LYS A 178 6.37 9.61 -10.27
N PHE A 179 7.68 9.70 -10.11
CA PHE A 179 8.51 10.77 -10.69
C PHE A 179 9.28 10.34 -11.94
N ASN A 180 9.22 9.05 -12.30
CA ASN A 180 9.81 8.46 -13.48
C ASN A 180 11.29 8.83 -13.66
N PHE A 181 12.11 8.70 -12.60
CA PHE A 181 13.55 8.96 -12.65
C PHE A 181 14.32 7.92 -13.52
N GLY A 182 13.63 6.89 -14.02
CA GLY A 182 14.17 5.90 -14.95
C GLY A 182 14.93 4.77 -14.26
N LEU A 183 14.91 4.68 -12.91
CA LEU A 183 15.54 3.61 -12.16
C LEU A 183 14.85 2.25 -12.40
N ASN A 184 13.52 2.24 -12.51
CA ASN A 184 12.75 1.05 -12.83
C ASN A 184 13.18 0.44 -14.18
N ALA A 185 13.53 1.28 -15.16
CA ALA A 185 14.02 0.82 -16.47
C ALA A 185 15.46 0.28 -16.43
N MET A 186 16.29 0.81 -15.52
CA MET A 186 17.67 0.32 -15.32
C MET A 186 17.73 -1.00 -14.54
N LEU A 187 16.82 -1.21 -13.58
CA LEU A 187 16.74 -2.43 -12.76
C LEU A 187 15.93 -3.55 -13.43
N ALA A 188 14.97 -3.20 -14.29
CA ALA A 188 14.25 -4.18 -15.13
C ALA A 188 15.09 -4.69 -16.31
N GLY A 189 16.25 -4.08 -16.58
CA GLY A 189 17.10 -4.38 -17.73
C GLY A 189 16.59 -3.73 -19.02
N GLY A 190 17.55 -3.37 -19.90
CA GLY A 190 17.26 -2.87 -21.25
C GLY A 190 16.49 -3.85 -22.13
#